data_AF-A0A4C1ZQS0-F1
#
_entry.id   AF-A0A4C1ZQS0-F1
#
_cell.length_a   1.000
_cell.length_b   1.000
_cell.length_c   1.000
_cell.angle_alpha   90.00
_cell.angle_beta   90.00
_cell.angle_gamma   90.00
#
_symmetry.space_group_name_H-M   'P 1'
#
loop_
_entity.id
_entity.type
_entity.pdbx_description
1 polymer ?
#
loop_
_entity_poly.entity_id
_entity_poly.type
_entity_poly.pdbx_seq_one_letter_code
_entity_poly.pdbx_strand_id
1 'polypeptide(L)'
;MSENSIDIALVQETYLKPNRPKACSIAGYVQLRTDRTYSSKGGTALYYRRSLHCGPINIPPLTNMEATGCRLAMTGHSTLVIVSVYLPSPKRLLRRDLRALFALGDAVILFGDFN
;
A
#
# COMPACT_ATOMS: atom_id res chain seq x y z
N MET A 1 15.26 7.67 3.14
CA MET A 1 14.64 7.69 1.80
C MET A 1 15.30 8.69 0.86
N SER A 2 15.65 9.88 1.33
CA SER A 2 16.35 10.91 0.53
C SER A 2 17.71 10.47 -0.02
N GLU A 3 18.50 9.72 0.76
CA GLU A 3 19.85 9.27 0.35
C GLU A 3 19.83 8.34 -0.86
N ASN A 4 18.80 7.49 -0.98
CA ASN A 4 18.68 6.49 -2.05
C ASN A 4 17.75 6.94 -3.19
N SER A 5 17.32 8.22 -3.21
CA SER A 5 16.38 8.76 -4.21
C SER A 5 15.14 7.86 -4.43
N ILE A 6 14.55 7.36 -3.35
CA ILE A 6 13.40 6.45 -3.42
C ILE A 6 12.17 7.20 -3.90
N ASP A 7 11.55 6.80 -5.00
CA ASP A 7 10.33 7.43 -5.47
C ASP A 7 9.08 6.93 -4.75
N ILE A 8 9.00 5.62 -4.53
CA ILE A 8 7.90 4.96 -3.83
C ILE A 8 8.46 3.90 -2.90
N ALA A 9 7.95 3.85 -1.67
CA ALA A 9 8.27 2.84 -0.68
C ALA A 9 7.01 2.19 -0.13
N LEU A 10 7.05 0.88 0.02
CA LEU A 10 5.94 0.08 0.53
C LEU A 10 6.39 -0.56 1.84
N VAL A 11 5.61 -0.36 2.90
CA VAL A 11 5.93 -0.83 4.25
C VAL A 11 4.80 -1.72 4.74
N GLN A 12 5.14 -2.92 5.20
CA GLN A 12 4.24 -3.86 5.84
C GLN A 12 4.44 -3.83 7.35
N GLU A 13 3.46 -4.33 8.10
CA GLU A 13 3.51 -4.43 9.56
C GLU A 13 3.85 -3.11 10.26
N THR A 14 3.18 -2.04 9.86
CA THR A 14 3.46 -0.70 10.38
C THR A 14 3.15 -0.54 11.87
N TYR A 15 2.23 -1.35 12.40
CA TYR A 15 1.73 -1.30 13.78
C TYR A 15 1.14 0.06 14.18
N LEU A 16 0.85 0.91 13.20
CA LEU A 16 0.29 2.24 13.42
C LEU A 16 -1.19 2.15 13.80
N LYS A 17 -1.67 3.26 14.36
CA LYS A 17 -3.04 3.41 14.86
C LYS A 17 -3.67 4.69 14.31
N PRO A 18 -4.98 4.67 14.00
CA PRO A 18 -5.65 5.83 13.39
C PRO A 18 -5.60 7.09 14.25
N ASN A 19 -5.54 6.94 15.57
CA ASN A 19 -5.44 8.05 16.53
C ASN A 19 -4.09 8.80 16.48
N ARG A 20 -3.11 8.34 15.69
CA ARG A 20 -1.82 9.01 15.46
C ARG A 20 -1.59 9.23 13.95
N PRO A 21 -2.37 10.11 13.30
CA PRO A 21 -2.36 10.27 11.84
C PRO A 21 -1.03 10.77 11.28
N LYS A 22 -0.25 11.50 12.08
CA LYS A 22 1.06 12.05 11.66
C LYS A 22 2.25 11.13 12.00
N ALA A 23 2.01 9.97 12.61
CA ALA A 23 3.08 9.04 12.95
C ALA A 23 3.79 8.53 11.68
N CYS A 24 5.12 8.50 11.74
CA CYS A 24 5.99 8.06 10.64
C CYS A 24 5.85 8.87 9.35
N SER A 25 5.42 10.14 9.41
CA SER A 25 5.44 11.02 8.24
C SER A 25 6.88 11.31 7.80
N ILE A 26 7.14 11.26 6.49
CA ILE A 26 8.47 11.52 5.91
C ILE A 26 8.41 12.83 5.11
N ALA A 27 9.34 13.75 5.38
CA ALA A 27 9.43 15.01 4.66
C ALA A 27 9.64 14.78 3.15
N GLY A 28 8.87 15.48 2.31
CA GLY A 28 8.91 15.31 0.85
C GLY A 28 8.06 14.17 0.29
N TYR A 29 7.43 13.36 1.16
CA TYR A 29 6.57 12.25 0.74
C TYR A 29 5.12 12.46 1.18
N VAL A 30 4.20 11.90 0.40
CA VAL A 30 2.83 11.64 0.81
C VAL A 30 2.79 10.26 1.46
N GLN A 31 2.10 10.16 2.59
CA GLN A 31 1.88 8.90 3.30
C GLN A 31 0.45 8.45 3.07
N LEU A 32 0.27 7.26 2.51
CA LEU A 32 -0.97 6.52 2.49
C LEU A 32 -0.83 5.33 3.44
N ARG A 33 -1.88 5.00 4.19
CA ARG A 33 -1.84 3.84 5.10
C ARG A 33 -3.21 3.29 5.39
N THR A 34 -3.24 1.99 5.67
CA THR A 34 -4.38 1.26 6.21
C THR A 34 -3.97 0.74 7.58
N ASP A 35 -4.45 1.42 8.63
CA ASP A 35 -4.16 1.08 10.02
C ASP A 35 -5.14 0.01 10.51
N ARG A 36 -4.63 -1.03 11.20
CA ARG A 36 -5.50 -2.04 11.82
C ARG A 36 -6.14 -1.48 13.09
N THR A 37 -7.47 -1.52 13.18
CA THR A 37 -8.27 -0.97 14.30
C THR A 37 -8.55 -1.97 15.43
N TYR A 38 -8.55 -3.27 15.15
CA TYR A 38 -8.98 -4.32 16.09
C TYR A 38 -7.83 -5.15 16.67
N SER A 39 -6.57 -4.89 16.31
CA SER A 39 -5.40 -5.60 16.86
C SER A 39 -4.16 -4.71 16.91
N SER A 40 -3.19 -5.07 17.75
CA SER A 40 -1.94 -4.32 17.93
C SER A 40 -0.96 -4.46 16.76
N LYS A 41 -1.04 -5.57 15.99
CA LYS A 41 -0.13 -5.89 14.89
C LYS A 41 -0.76 -5.70 13.51
N GLY A 42 0.02 -5.72 12.43
CA GLY A 42 -0.43 -5.54 11.05
C GLY A 42 -0.43 -4.08 10.59
N GLY A 43 -1.23 -3.78 9.57
CA GLY A 43 -1.28 -2.51 8.88
C GLY A 43 -0.27 -2.42 7.75
N THR A 44 -0.62 -1.65 6.72
CA THR A 44 0.25 -1.37 5.56
C THR A 44 0.37 0.13 5.35
N ALA A 45 1.50 0.57 4.82
CA ALA A 45 1.70 1.94 4.37
C ALA A 45 2.39 1.97 3.01
N LEU A 46 2.15 3.06 2.30
CA LEU A 46 2.77 3.41 1.03
C LEU A 46 3.20 4.88 1.12
N TYR A 47 4.47 5.13 0.83
CA TYR A 47 5.02 6.48 0.71
C TYR A 47 5.35 6.73 -0.75
N TYR A 48 4.95 7.88 -1.27
CA TYR A 48 5.38 8.31 -2.61
C TYR A 48 5.85 9.75 -2.57
N ARG A 49 6.87 10.06 -3.37
CA ARG A 49 7.45 11.40 -3.46
C ARG A 49 6.41 12.40 -3.98
N ARG A 50 6.30 13.57 -3.35
CA ARG A 50 5.29 14.60 -3.69
C ARG A 50 5.37 15.12 -5.13
N SER A 51 6.51 14.98 -5.79
CA SER A 51 6.71 15.37 -7.18
C SER A 51 6.07 14.39 -8.19
N LEU A 52 5.65 13.20 -7.76
CA LEU A 52 5.01 12.23 -8.63
C LEU A 52 3.53 12.57 -8.84
N HIS A 53 3.05 12.37 -10.06
CA HIS A 53 1.61 12.37 -10.34
C HIS A 53 1.01 11.04 -9.87
N CYS A 54 0.78 10.96 -8.55
CA CYS A 54 0.32 9.77 -7.87
C CYS A 54 -0.79 10.13 -6.87
N GLY A 55 -1.81 9.27 -6.77
CA GLY A 55 -2.94 9.46 -5.88
C GLY A 55 -3.40 8.15 -5.22
N PRO A 56 -4.07 8.23 -4.06
CA PRO A 56 -4.62 7.05 -3.40
C PRO A 56 -5.69 6.36 -4.25
N ILE A 57 -5.84 5.06 -4.05
CA ILE A 57 -6.99 4.30 -4.59
C ILE A 57 -7.75 3.61 -3.46
N ASN A 58 -9.03 3.36 -3.70
CA ASN A 58 -9.84 2.52 -2.83
C ASN A 58 -9.43 1.06 -3.04
N ILE A 59 -9.07 0.39 -1.96
CA ILE A 59 -8.82 -1.05 -1.97
C ILE A 59 -10.16 -1.77 -1.78
N PRO A 60 -10.50 -2.75 -2.65
CA PRO A 60 -11.72 -3.54 -2.48
C PRO A 60 -11.66 -4.33 -1.17
N PRO A 61 -12.82 -4.74 -0.60
CA PRO A 61 -12.82 -5.60 0.58
C PRO A 61 -12.01 -6.88 0.36
N LEU A 62 -11.02 -7.10 1.22
CA LEU A 62 -10.19 -8.32 1.23
C LEU A 62 -10.57 -9.15 2.46
N THR A 63 -10.41 -10.48 2.37
CA THR A 63 -10.73 -11.34 3.53
C THR A 63 -9.53 -11.51 4.45
N ASN A 64 -8.41 -11.93 3.87
CA ASN A 64 -7.26 -12.35 4.63
C ASN A 64 -6.16 -11.31 4.58
N MET A 65 -5.97 -10.68 3.42
CA MET A 65 -4.92 -9.69 3.21
C MET A 65 -5.32 -8.30 3.69
N GLU A 66 -4.31 -7.51 4.01
CA GLU A 66 -4.40 -6.07 4.21
C GLU A 66 -3.66 -5.38 3.10
N ALA A 67 -4.18 -4.24 2.63
CA ALA A 67 -3.51 -3.52 1.58
C ALA A 67 -3.71 -2.01 1.66
N THR A 68 -2.76 -1.30 1.07
CA THR A 68 -2.78 0.14 0.80
C THR A 68 -2.27 0.35 -0.60
N GLY A 69 -2.94 1.15 -1.42
CA GLY A 69 -2.53 1.32 -2.82
C GLY A 69 -2.61 2.76 -3.31
N CYS A 70 -1.88 3.00 -4.39
CA CYS A 70 -1.92 4.24 -5.15
C CYS A 70 -1.96 3.96 -6.66
N ARG A 71 -2.39 4.96 -7.42
CA ARG A 71 -2.32 4.99 -8.87
C ARG A 71 -1.28 6.02 -9.29
N LEU A 72 -0.27 5.56 -10.01
CA LEU A 72 0.81 6.36 -10.57
C LEU A 72 0.54 6.60 -12.06
N ALA A 73 0.47 7.85 -12.47
CA ALA A 73 0.47 8.19 -13.87
C ALA A 73 1.89 8.15 -14.43
N MET A 74 2.03 7.62 -15.64
CA MET A 74 3.29 7.56 -16.37
C MET A 74 3.15 8.32 -17.69
N THR A 75 4.04 9.27 -17.95
CA THR A 75 4.00 10.08 -19.17
C THR A 75 4.11 9.17 -20.40
N GLY A 76 3.15 9.26 -21.31
CA GLY A 76 3.13 8.45 -22.55
C GLY A 76 2.69 6.99 -22.37
N HIS A 77 2.26 6.59 -21.16
CA HIS A 77 1.86 5.20 -20.87
C HIS A 77 0.55 5.13 -20.06
N SER A 78 0.00 3.93 -19.95
CA SER A 78 -1.13 3.65 -19.06
C SER A 78 -0.77 3.89 -17.60
N THR A 79 -1.76 4.22 -16.77
CA THR A 79 -1.55 4.36 -15.32
C THR A 79 -1.18 3.02 -14.69
N LEU A 80 -0.19 3.05 -13.80
CA LEU A 80 0.24 1.90 -13.03
C LEU A 80 -0.42 1.93 -11.64
N VAL A 81 -1.02 0.82 -11.23
CA VAL A 81 -1.51 0.63 -9.86
C VAL A 81 -0.45 -0.08 -9.03
N ILE A 82 -0.09 0.50 -7.88
CA ILE A 82 0.91 -0.05 -6.96
C ILE A 82 0.21 -0.31 -5.63
N VAL A 83 0.33 -1.54 -5.12
CA VAL A 83 -0.34 -1.95 -3.88
C VAL A 83 0.66 -2.57 -2.92
N SER A 84 0.75 -2.02 -1.71
CA SER A 84 1.42 -2.61 -0.56
C SER A 84 0.49 -3.65 0.06
N VAL A 85 0.94 -4.90 0.18
CA VAL A 85 0.14 -6.03 0.67
C VAL A 85 0.81 -6.66 1.89
N TYR A 86 0.00 -7.03 2.88
CA TYR A 86 0.43 -7.87 3.99
C TYR A 86 -0.59 -9.00 4.21
N LEU A 87 -0.15 -10.26 4.14
CA LEU A 87 -0.94 -11.42 4.52
C LEU A 87 -0.58 -11.79 5.96
N PRO A 88 -1.45 -11.58 6.97
CA PRO A 88 -1.11 -11.91 8.36
C PRO A 88 -1.05 -13.43 8.61
N SER A 89 -0.01 -13.94 9.25
CA SER A 89 0.03 -15.32 9.75
C SER A 89 -1.03 -15.56 10.85
N PRO A 90 -1.70 -16.72 10.90
CA PRO A 90 -1.57 -17.92 10.05
C PRO A 90 -2.56 -17.95 8.87
N LYS A 91 -3.01 -16.79 8.38
CA LYS A 91 -4.02 -16.76 7.31
C LYS A 91 -3.43 -17.28 6.00
N ARG A 92 -4.27 -17.95 5.22
CA ARG A 92 -3.89 -18.48 3.89
C ARG A 92 -4.07 -17.44 2.81
N LEU A 93 -3.19 -17.45 1.82
CA LEU A 93 -3.34 -16.66 0.60
C LEU A 93 -4.57 -17.14 -0.17
N LEU A 94 -5.53 -16.26 -0.39
CA LEU A 94 -6.76 -16.58 -1.11
C LEU A 94 -6.71 -16.06 -2.54
N ARG A 95 -6.99 -16.92 -3.52
CA ARG A 95 -7.12 -16.52 -4.93
C ARG A 95 -8.14 -15.40 -5.15
N ARG A 96 -9.18 -15.32 -4.31
CA ARG A 96 -10.19 -14.25 -4.42
C ARG A 96 -9.63 -12.88 -4.07
N ASP A 97 -8.79 -12.79 -3.04
CA ASP A 97 -8.19 -11.53 -2.62
C ASP A 97 -7.19 -11.06 -3.69
N LEU A 98 -6.39 -11.98 -4.25
CA LEU A 98 -5.51 -11.68 -5.39
C LEU A 98 -6.29 -11.19 -6.61
N ARG A 99 -7.38 -11.86 -6.99
CA ARG A 99 -8.23 -11.43 -8.11
C ARG A 99 -8.81 -10.04 -7.89
N ALA A 100 -9.27 -9.75 -6.67
CA ALA A 100 -9.79 -8.43 -6.32
C ALA A 100 -8.73 -7.34 -6.48
N LEU A 101 -7.48 -7.62 -6.07
CA LEU A 101 -6.37 -6.68 -6.24
C LEU A 101 -5.93 -6.52 -7.70
N PHE A 102 -5.84 -7.60 -8.47
CA PHE A 102 -5.47 -7.52 -9.89
C PHE A 102 -6.56 -6.88 -10.76
N ALA A 103 -7.82 -6.84 -10.30
CA ALA A 103 -8.90 -6.13 -10.99
C ALA A 103 -8.88 -4.60 -10.81
N LEU A 104 -7.91 -4.05 -10.05
CA LEU A 104 -7.81 -2.60 -9.79
C LEU A 104 -7.39 -1.76 -11.02
N GLY A 105 -6.85 -2.40 -12.06
CA GLY A 105 -6.48 -1.74 -13.31
C GLY A 105 -5.78 -2.70 -14.28
N ASP A 106 -5.41 -2.20 -15.44
CA ASP A 106 -4.78 -3.01 -16.51
C ASP A 106 -3.31 -3.37 -16.20
N ALA A 107 -2.64 -2.51 -15.42
CA ALA A 107 -1.28 -2.72 -14.95
C ALA A 107 -1.24 -2.58 -13.42
N VAL A 108 -1.04 -3.71 -12.72
CA VAL A 108 -1.02 -3.77 -11.26
C VAL A 108 0.27 -4.44 -10.78
N ILE A 109 0.96 -3.79 -9.86
CA ILE A 109 2.10 -4.34 -9.13
C ILE A 109 1.68 -4.52 -7.67
N LEU A 110 1.67 -5.78 -7.23
CA LEU A 110 1.51 -6.13 -5.83
C LEU A 110 2.89 -6.33 -5.22
N PHE A 111 3.19 -5.60 -4.15
CA PHE A 111 4.44 -5.76 -3.42
C PHE A 111 4.14 -5.87 -1.93
N GLY A 112 4.83 -6.79 -1.27
CA GLY A 112 4.77 -6.91 0.17
C GLY A 112 4.95 -8.33 0.64
N ASP A 113 4.51 -8.57 1.87
CA ASP A 113 4.77 -9.80 2.60
C ASP A 113 3.53 -10.71 2.54
N PHE A 114 3.71 -11.86 1.89
CA PHE A 114 2.68 -12.89 1.74
C PHE A 114 2.81 -14.00 2.78
N ASN A 115 3.68 -13.83 3.80
CA ASN A 115 4.15 -14.88 4.70
C ASN A 115 4.63 -16.14 3.93
#